data_AF-A0A846A0G6-F1
#
_entry.id   AF-A0A846A0G6-F1
#
_cell.length_a   1.000
_cell.length_b   1.000
_cell.length_c   1.000
_cell.angle_alpha   90.00
_cell.angle_beta   90.00
_cell.angle_gamma   90.00
#
_symmetry.space_group_name_H-M   'P 1'
#
loop_
_entity.id
_entity.type
_entity.pdbx_description
1 polymer ?
#
loop_
_entity_poly.entity_id
_entity_poly.type
_entity_poly.pdbx_seq_one_letter_code
_entity_poly.pdbx_strand_id
1 'polypeptide(L)' 'MNKCVGTTEAASLLGISSRRLRKLLENGRVRGAYK' A
#
# COMPACT_ATOMS: atom_id res chain seq x y z
N MET A 1 6.24 -16.73 -5.37
CA MET A 1 5.88 -16.29 -4.00
C MET A 1 5.09 -15.01 -4.08
N ASN A 2 3.75 -15.07 -4.02
CA ASN A 2 2.92 -13.87 -3.85
C ASN A 2 2.89 -13.49 -2.37
N LYS A 3 3.90 -12.74 -1.92
CA LYS A 3 3.88 -12.15 -0.58
C LYS A 3 2.92 -10.97 -0.62
N CYS A 4 1.71 -11.15 -0.08
CA CYS A 4 0.83 -10.03 0.21
C CYS A 4 1.46 -9.24 1.35
N VAL A 5 2.00 -8.06 1.04
CA VAL A 5 2.63 -7.18 2.02
C VAL A 5 1.55 -6.41 2.76
N GLY A 6 1.64 -6.22 4.07
CA GLY A 6 0.66 -5.41 4.78
C GLY A 6 0.71 -3.94 4.36
N THR A 7 -0.40 -3.21 4.40
CA THR A 7 -0.49 -1.78 4.01
C THR A 7 0.56 -0.91 4.71
N THR A 8 0.89 -1.21 5.96
CA THR A 8 1.93 -0.49 6.72
C THR A 8 3.33 -0.77 6.19
N GLU A 9 3.63 -2.02 5.86
CA GLU A 9 4.93 -2.45 5.36
C GLU A 9 5.14 -1.95 3.92
N ALA A 10 4.10 -1.98 3.10
CA ALA A 10 4.08 -1.34 1.77
C ALA A 10 4.34 0.18 1.87
N ALA A 11 3.75 0.85 2.85
CA ALA A 11 3.97 2.28 3.06
C ALA A 11 5.44 2.58 3.43
N SER A 12 6.01 1.79 4.34
CA SER A 12 7.43 1.89 4.73
C SER A 12 8.37 1.64 3.54
N LEU A 13 8.11 0.61 2.73
CA LEU A 13 8.90 0.29 1.55
C LEU A 13 8.85 1.39 0.48
N LEU A 14 7.70 2.04 0.34
CA LEU A 14 7.50 3.14 -0.60
C LEU A 14 7.96 4.50 -0.04
N GLY A 15 8.44 4.55 1.22
CA GLY A 15 8.86 5.79 1.86
C GLY A 15 7.71 6.79 2.04
N ILE A 16 6.46 6.33 2.11
CA ILE A 16 5.28 7.18 2.28
C ILE A 16 4.52 6.83 3.55
N SER A 17 3.69 7.76 4.03
CA SER A 17 2.81 7.45 5.14
C SER A 17 1.71 6.47 4.72
N SER A 18 1.31 5.60 5.66
CA SER A 18 0.19 4.67 5.49
C SER A 18 -1.12 5.38 5.12
N ARG A 19 -1.36 6.59 5.62
CA ARG A 19 -2.49 7.45 5.20
C ARG A 19 -2.43 7.82 3.72
N ARG A 20 -1.24 8.14 3.21
CA ARG A 20 -1.04 8.51 1.81
C ARG A 20 -1.21 7.29 0.89
N LEU A 21 -0.69 6.13 1.31
CA LEU A 21 -0.94 4.86 0.61
C LEU A 21 -2.44 4.54 0.56
N ARG A 22 -3.16 4.70 1.68
CA ARG A 22 -4.60 4.48 1.73
C ARG A 22 -5.40 5.39 0.79
N LYS A 23 -5.06 6.68 0.72
CA LYS A 23 -5.66 7.59 -0.28
C LYS A 23 -5.38 7.17 -1.72
N LEU A 24 -4.19 6.63 -2.00
CA LEU A 24 -3.85 6.14 -3.34
C LEU A 24 -4.65 4.88 -3.72
N LEU A 25 -4.90 4.00 -2.75
CA LEU A 25 -5.78 2.84 -2.90
C LEU A 25 -7.24 3.28 -3.10
N GLU A 26 -7.74 4.20 -2.26
CA GLU A 26 -9.11 4.74 -2.35
C GLU A 26 -9.36 5.47 -3.68
N ASN A 27 -8.36 6.19 -4.19
CA ASN A 27 -8.43 6.86 -5.50
C ASN A 27 -8.29 5.88 -6.69
N GLY A 28 -8.13 4.57 -6.45
CA GLY A 28 -7.94 3.55 -7.49
C GLY A 28 -6.63 3.70 -8.28
N ARG A 29 -5.75 4.59 -7.83
CA ARG A 29 -4.49 4.95 -8.50
C ARG A 29 -3.43 3.86 -8.32
N VAL A 30 -3.61 3.04 -7.29
CA VAL A 30 -2.81 1.84 -7.01
C VAL A 30 -3.80 0.72 -6.70
N ARG A 31 -3.67 -0.44 -7.34
CA ARG A 31 -4.43 -1.64 -7.00
C ARG A 31 -3.57 -2.47 -6.07
N GLY A 32 -4.00 -2.65 -4.83
CA GLY A 32 -3.20 -3.32 -3.81
C GLY A 32 -3.07 -4.81 -4.06
N ALA A 33 -1.84 -5.32 -4.00
CA ALA A 33 -1.55 -6.73 -3.71
C ALA A 33 -1.36 -6.94 -2.19
N TYR A 34 -2.03 -6.11 -1.39
CA TYR A 34 -1.82 -5.93 0.04
C TYR A 34 -3.08 -6.42 0.77
N LYS A 35 -2.92 -7.28 1.79
CA LYS A 35 -4.04 -7.87 2.54
C LYS A 35 -4.35 -7.07 3.80
#